data_AF-A0A819KS12-F1
#
_entry.id   AF-A0A819KS12-F1
#
_cell.length_a   1.000
_cell.length_b   1.000
_cell.length_c   1.000
_cell.angle_alpha   90.00
_cell.angle_beta   90.00
_cell.angle_gamma   90.00
#
_symmetry.space_group_name_H-M   'P 1'
#
loop_
_entity.id
_entity.type
_entity.pdbx_description
1 polymer ?
#
loop_
_entity_poly.entity_id
_entity_poly.type
_entity_poly.pdbx_seq_one_letter_code
_entity_poly.pdbx_strand_id
1 'polypeptide(L)'
;MQGGLYNKVLKSRNITSITPTNDICDKIENLIRNEIIPSQINSTTVENIQNDIKKYDCDAIILGCTELPVVYNENNLEKPAVDTTRLLAHYALQFASED
;
A
#
# COMPACT_ATOMS: atom_id res chain seq x y z
N MET A 1 -1.85 -9.20 -3.74
CA MET A 1 -3.08 -8.45 -3.37
C MET A 1 -4.37 -9.28 -3.38
N GLN A 2 -4.41 -10.47 -4.00
CA GLN A 2 -5.66 -11.23 -4.20
C GLN A 2 -6.03 -12.23 -3.07
N GLY A 3 -5.20 -12.38 -2.04
CA GLY A 3 -5.38 -13.38 -0.98
C GLY A 3 -6.51 -13.10 0.04
N GLY A 4 -7.28 -12.01 -0.12
CA GLY A 4 -8.46 -11.71 0.70
C GLY A 4 -8.21 -11.30 2.16
N LEU A 5 -6.94 -11.25 2.59
CA LEU A 5 -6.53 -10.94 3.97
C LEU A 5 -7.19 -9.66 4.50
N TYR A 6 -7.07 -8.56 3.74
CA TYR A 6 -7.62 -7.26 4.14
C TYR A 6 -9.14 -7.20 3.92
N ASN A 7 -9.65 -7.72 2.80
CA ASN A 7 -11.05 -7.58 2.42
C ASN A 7 -12.02 -8.10 3.49
N LYS A 8 -11.72 -9.28 4.06
CA LYS A 8 -12.58 -9.88 5.10
C LYS A 8 -12.62 -9.04 6.37
N VAL A 9 -11.46 -8.58 6.83
CA VAL A 9 -11.34 -7.81 8.08
C VAL A 9 -11.96 -6.42 7.91
N LEU A 10 -11.68 -5.74 6.81
CA LEU A 10 -12.24 -4.42 6.50
C LEU A 10 -13.77 -4.48 6.41
N LYS A 11 -14.32 -5.50 5.72
CA LYS A 11 -15.77 -5.70 5.63
C LYS A 11 -16.42 -5.89 7.01
N SER A 12 -15.80 -6.62 7.93
CA SER A 12 -16.32 -6.78 9.29
C SER A 12 -16.37 -5.48 10.11
N ARG A 13 -15.62 -4.46 9.67
CA ARG A 13 -15.60 -3.11 10.25
C ARG A 13 -16.40 -2.09 9.43
N ASN A 14 -17.24 -2.54 8.51
CA ASN A 14 -18.00 -1.69 7.58
C ASN A 14 -17.13 -0.79 6.69
N ILE A 15 -15.90 -1.23 6.38
CA ILE A 15 -15.00 -0.54 5.45
C ILE A 15 -15.03 -1.28 4.11
N THR A 16 -15.37 -0.57 3.04
CA THR A 16 -15.33 -1.09 1.68
C THR A 16 -13.89 -1.12 1.17
N SER A 17 -13.42 -2.29 0.75
CA SER A 17 -12.11 -2.44 0.14
C SER A 17 -12.21 -2.45 -1.38
N ILE A 18 -11.33 -1.72 -2.07
CA ILE A 18 -11.16 -1.78 -3.51
C ILE A 18 -9.81 -2.43 -3.80
N THR A 19 -9.81 -3.48 -4.63
CA THR A 19 -8.59 -4.08 -5.16
C THR A 19 -8.35 -3.50 -6.56
N PRO A 20 -7.11 -3.06 -6.88
CA PRO A 20 -6.80 -2.62 -8.24
C PRO A 20 -7.02 -3.72 -9.28
N THR A 21 -7.05 -3.36 -10.57
CA THR A 21 -7.11 -4.33 -11.67
C THR A 21 -5.86 -5.23 -11.67
N ASN A 22 -5.94 -6.39 -12.32
CA ASN A 22 -4.80 -7.30 -12.42
C ASN A 22 -3.59 -6.64 -13.09
N ASP A 23 -3.80 -5.84 -14.15
CA ASP A 23 -2.73 -5.08 -14.82
C ASP A 23 -1.98 -4.15 -13.85
N ILE A 24 -2.73 -3.39 -13.02
CA ILE A 24 -2.12 -2.51 -12.02
C ILE A 24 -1.44 -3.34 -10.91
N CYS A 25 -2.04 -4.47 -10.52
CA CYS A 25 -1.43 -5.37 -9.55
C CYS A 25 -0.08 -5.92 -10.04
N ASP A 26 0.01 -6.31 -11.30
CA ASP A 26 1.22 -6.85 -11.93
C ASP A 26 2.29 -5.75 -12.09
N LYS A 27 1.90 -4.53 -12.45
CA LYS A 27 2.80 -3.36 -12.46
C LYS A 27 3.40 -3.09 -11.07
N ILE A 28 2.56 -3.11 -10.03
CA ILE A 28 3.01 -2.92 -8.65
C ILE A 28 3.96 -4.06 -8.21
N GLU A 29 3.63 -5.32 -8.53
CA GLU A 29 4.51 -6.45 -8.21
C GLU A 29 5.86 -6.33 -8.92
N ASN A 30 5.87 -5.96 -10.20
CA ASN A 30 7.10 -5.72 -10.96
C ASN A 30 7.91 -4.56 -10.39
N LEU A 31 7.28 -3.45 -10.01
CA LEU A 31 7.95 -2.33 -9.35
C LEU A 31 8.62 -2.80 -8.05
N ILE A 32 7.91 -3.54 -7.19
CA ILE A 32 8.46 -4.04 -5.94
C ILE A 32 9.67 -4.94 -6.20
N ARG A 33 9.51 -5.95 -7.07
CA ARG A 33 10.52 -7.00 -7.28
C ARG A 33 11.75 -6.52 -8.03
N ASN A 34 11.55 -5.71 -9.07
CA ASN A 34 12.61 -5.41 -10.05
C ASN A 34 13.21 -4.01 -9.86
N GLU A 35 12.56 -3.13 -9.10
CA GLU A 35 13.05 -1.78 -8.88
C GLU A 35 13.29 -1.46 -7.40
N ILE A 36 12.30 -1.67 -6.52
CA ILE A 36 12.44 -1.31 -5.10
C ILE A 36 13.44 -2.23 -4.39
N ILE A 37 13.23 -3.55 -4.44
CA ILE A 37 14.12 -4.53 -3.77
C ILE A 37 15.59 -4.40 -4.21
N PRO A 38 15.92 -4.32 -5.52
CA PRO A 38 17.31 -4.14 -5.96
C PRO A 38 17.80 -2.68 -5.86
N SER A 39 16.99 -1.74 -5.34
CA SER A 39 17.33 -0.32 -5.21
C SER A 39 17.64 0.39 -6.54
N GLN A 40 16.90 0.05 -7.60
CA GLN A 40 17.02 0.60 -8.96
C GLN A 40 15.70 1.28 -9.38
N ILE A 41 15.23 2.22 -8.57
CA ILE A 41 13.92 2.86 -8.73
C ILE A 41 13.91 3.80 -9.93
N ASN A 42 12.98 3.57 -10.87
CA ASN A 42 12.70 4.49 -11.96
C ASN A 42 11.50 5.38 -11.60
N SER A 43 11.72 6.70 -11.54
CA SER A 43 10.67 7.66 -11.20
C SER A 43 9.48 7.61 -12.16
N THR A 44 9.71 7.31 -13.44
CA THR A 44 8.65 7.19 -14.44
C THR A 44 7.73 5.99 -14.14
N THR A 45 8.29 4.86 -13.69
CA THR A 45 7.49 3.70 -13.28
C THR A 45 6.61 4.06 -12.08
N VAL A 46 7.19 4.72 -11.07
CA VAL A 46 6.48 5.17 -9.87
C VAL A 46 5.35 6.14 -10.22
N GLU A 47 5.61 7.15 -11.03
CA GLU A 47 4.61 8.14 -11.45
C GLU A 47 3.47 7.50 -12.26
N ASN A 48 3.77 6.56 -13.16
CA ASN A 48 2.75 5.87 -13.95
C ASN A 48 1.80 5.06 -13.06
N ILE A 49 2.35 4.30 -12.11
CA ILE A 49 1.54 3.51 -11.17
C ILE A 49 0.77 4.43 -10.21
N GLN A 50 1.37 5.52 -9.73
CA GLN A 50 0.70 6.54 -8.94
C GLN A 50 -0.53 7.11 -9.67
N ASN A 51 -0.37 7.47 -10.95
CA ASN A 51 -1.46 7.99 -11.77
C ASN A 51 -2.56 6.96 -12.01
N ASP A 52 -2.22 5.67 -12.12
CA ASP A 52 -3.21 4.59 -12.20
C ASP A 52 -3.97 4.40 -10.87
N ILE A 53 -3.26 4.48 -9.73
CA ILE A 53 -3.87 4.37 -8.39
C ILE A 53 -4.80 5.55 -8.09
N LYS A 54 -4.42 6.78 -8.46
CA LYS A 54 -5.22 8.00 -8.21
C LYS A 54 -6.60 7.97 -8.87
N LYS A 55 -6.79 7.18 -9.93
CA LYS A 55 -8.08 7.03 -10.63
C LYS A 55 -9.12 6.29 -9.81
N TYR A 56 -8.73 5.58 -8.76
CA TYR A 56 -9.67 4.89 -7.87
C TYR A 56 -10.37 5.88 -6.95
N ASP A 57 -11.70 5.81 -6.91
CA ASP A 57 -12.51 6.54 -5.94
C ASP A 57 -12.45 5.84 -4.58
N CYS A 58 -11.61 6.37 -3.69
CA CYS A 58 -11.37 5.84 -2.35
C CYS A 58 -10.93 6.95 -1.40
N ASP A 59 -11.22 6.78 -0.12
CA ASP A 59 -10.88 7.74 0.93
C ASP A 59 -9.43 7.62 1.42
N ALA A 60 -8.84 6.42 1.29
CA ALA A 60 -7.49 6.11 1.76
C ALA A 60 -6.87 4.94 0.98
N ILE A 61 -5.55 4.84 1.05
CA ILE A 61 -4.76 3.78 0.40
C ILE A 61 -4.01 2.99 1.47
N ILE A 62 -4.07 1.66 1.40
CA ILE A 62 -3.30 0.77 2.27
C ILE A 62 -2.00 0.39 1.54
N LEU A 63 -0.85 0.81 2.09
CA LEU A 63 0.46 0.35 1.63
C LEU A 63 0.74 -1.02 2.26
N GLY A 64 0.12 -2.05 1.68
CA GLY A 64 0.05 -3.39 2.27
C GLY A 64 1.30 -4.26 2.14
N CYS A 65 2.35 -3.77 1.49
CA CYS A 65 3.66 -4.43 1.36
C CYS A 65 4.72 -3.53 1.98
N THR A 66 5.70 -4.10 2.67
CA THR A 66 6.72 -3.39 3.44
C THR A 66 7.60 -2.47 2.58
N GLU A 67 7.71 -2.74 1.28
CA GLU A 67 8.52 -2.01 0.30
C GLU A 67 7.80 -0.78 -0.27
N LEU A 68 6.45 -0.78 -0.33
CA LEU A 68 5.70 0.32 -0.96
C LEU A 68 5.93 1.70 -0.32
N PRO A 69 6.08 1.82 1.02
CA PRO A 69 6.42 3.10 1.66
C PRO A 69 7.76 3.71 1.21
N VAL A 70 8.64 2.96 0.53
CA VAL A 70 9.89 3.51 -0.03
C VAL A 70 9.61 4.55 -1.11
N VAL A 71 8.54 4.37 -1.89
CA VAL A 71 8.23 5.22 -3.05
C VAL A 71 6.87 5.91 -2.96
N TYR A 72 5.97 5.48 -2.07
CA TYR A 72 4.64 6.06 -1.92
C TYR A 72 4.38 6.59 -0.51
N ASN A 73 3.71 7.74 -0.44
CA ASN A 73 3.24 8.37 0.78
C ASN A 73 1.99 9.21 0.49
N GLU A 74 1.41 9.80 1.54
CA GLU A 74 0.21 10.63 1.43
C GLU A 74 0.37 11.84 0.49
N ASN A 75 1.58 12.43 0.44
CA ASN A 75 1.83 13.61 -0.38
C ASN A 75 1.80 13.28 -1.87
N ASN A 76 2.47 12.20 -2.30
CA ASN A 76 2.48 11.83 -3.71
C ASN A 76 1.20 11.11 -4.14
N LEU A 77 0.56 10.35 -3.25
CA LEU A 77 -0.72 9.71 -3.56
C LEU A 77 -1.91 10.68 -3.52
N GLU A 78 -1.75 11.89 -2.96
CA GLU A 78 -2.81 12.90 -2.79
C GLU A 78 -4.02 12.37 -2.01
N LYS A 79 -3.81 11.34 -1.19
CA LYS A 79 -4.81 10.67 -0.36
C LYS A 79 -4.13 10.16 0.92
N PRO A 80 -4.85 10.06 2.05
CA PRO A 80 -4.35 9.39 3.23
C PRO A 80 -3.79 8.01 2.90
N ALA A 81 -2.56 7.75 3.35
CA ALA A 81 -1.87 6.49 3.11
C ALA A 81 -1.54 5.79 4.43
N VAL A 82 -1.95 4.53 4.57
CA VAL A 82 -1.68 3.69 5.74
C VAL A 82 -0.46 2.82 5.45
N ASP A 83 0.69 3.20 6.00
CA ASP A 83 1.87 2.33 6.10
C ASP A 83 1.62 1.24 7.14
N THR A 84 1.35 0.02 6.69
CA THR A 84 1.02 -1.09 7.58
C THR A 84 2.20 -1.54 8.42
N THR A 85 3.43 -1.33 7.94
CA THR A 85 4.67 -1.66 8.65
C THR A 85 4.82 -0.75 9.85
N ARG A 86 4.71 0.56 9.64
CA ARG A 86 4.76 1.55 10.73
C ARG A 86 3.62 1.35 11.71
N LEU A 87 2.40 1.14 11.22
CA LEU A 87 1.25 0.90 12.08
C LEU A 87 1.46 -0.33 12.97
N LEU A 88 1.92 -1.44 12.40
CA LEU A 88 2.23 -2.65 13.14
C LEU A 88 3.33 -2.41 14.19
N ALA A 89 4.39 -1.68 13.83
CA ALA A 89 5.46 -1.34 14.76
C ALA A 89 4.97 -0.49 15.94
N HIS A 90 4.09 0.49 15.70
CA HIS A 90 3.49 1.29 16.77
C HIS A 90 2.67 0.43 17.75
N TYR A 91 1.81 -0.47 17.24
CA TYR A 91 1.05 -1.39 18.09
C TYR A 91 1.94 -2.39 18.83
N ALA A 92 3.04 -2.85 18.21
CA ALA A 92 3.99 -3.73 18.87
C ALA A 92 4.69 -3.03 20.05
N LEU A 93 5.07 -1.76 19.89
CA LEU A 93 5.64 -0.96 20.98
C LEU A 93 4.62 -0.73 22.10
N GLN A 94 3.38 -0.41 21.76
CA GLN A 94 2.31 -0.26 22.75
C GLN A 94 2.12 -1.55 23.54
N PHE A 95 1.98 -2.69 22.85
CA PHE A 95 1.82 -3.99 23.50
C PHE A 95 3.00 -4.34 24.42
N ALA A 96 4.23 -4.02 24.02
CA ALA A 96 5.41 -4.28 24.84
C ALA A 96 5.56 -3.32 26.03
N SER A 97 4.83 -2.20 26.03
CA SER A 97 4.88 -1.17 27.08
C SER A 97 3.68 -1.19 28.02
N GLU A 98 2.66 -2.00 27.71
CA GLU A 98 1.55 -2.30 28.61
C GLU A 98 2.00 -3.41 29.58
N ASP A 99 2.22 -3.04 30.86
CA ASP A 99 2.52 -3.97 31.97
C ASP A 99 1.35 -4.94 32.28
#